data_AF-A0A7X2MHP8-F1
#
_entry.id   AF-A0A7X2MHP8-F1
#
_cell.length_a   1.000
_cell.length_b   1.000
_cell.length_c   1.000
_cell.angle_alpha   90.00
_cell.angle_beta   90.00
_cell.angle_gamma   90.00
#
_symmetry.space_group_name_H-M   'P 1'
#
loop_
_entity.id
_entity.type
_entity.pdbx_description
1 polymer ?
#
loop_
_entity_poly.entity_id
_entity_poly.type
_entity_poly.pdbx_seq_one_letter_code
_entity_poly.pdbx_strand_id
1 'polypeptide(L)'
;TFKEFSNNQNACLTAIKQEISSNTEEELSIKINGQLSSDIIDKIIQISKENNTKFEYLADASFSHNDDANAIVICSSKSALHIENIDVESKYHELSTSIFSI
;
A
#
# COMPACT_ATOMS: atom_id res chain seq x y z
N THR A 1 5.91 2.41 -3.84
CA THR A 1 7.24 2.78 -3.28
C THR A 1 7.15 4.09 -2.47
N PHE A 2 8.23 4.52 -1.79
CA PHE A 2 8.26 5.83 -1.12
C PHE A 2 8.11 7.01 -2.10
N LYS A 3 8.70 6.87 -3.28
CA LYS A 3 8.57 7.82 -4.39
C LYS A 3 7.12 8.02 -4.81
N GLU A 4 6.38 6.93 -5.01
CA GLU A 4 4.96 7.00 -5.37
C GLU A 4 4.13 7.73 -4.30
N PHE A 5 4.37 7.42 -3.01
CA PHE A 5 3.69 8.13 -1.92
C PHE A 5 4.01 9.62 -1.89
N SER A 6 5.27 9.98 -2.18
CA SER A 6 5.72 11.38 -2.26
C SER A 6 5.11 12.11 -3.46
N ASN A 7 4.91 11.41 -4.57
CA ASN A 7 4.34 11.98 -5.79
C ASN A 7 2.82 12.12 -5.71
N ASN A 8 2.12 11.12 -5.16
CA ASN A 8 0.66 11.09 -5.15
C ASN A 8 0.09 10.20 -4.01
N GLN A 9 0.18 10.70 -2.77
CA GLN A 9 -0.32 10.03 -1.57
C GLN A 9 -1.78 9.58 -1.69
N ASN A 10 -2.67 10.40 -2.27
CA ASN A 10 -4.10 10.08 -2.38
C ASN A 10 -4.36 8.90 -3.32
N ALA A 11 -3.66 8.83 -4.46
CA ALA A 11 -3.76 7.69 -5.35
C ALA A 11 -3.26 6.41 -4.67
N CYS A 12 -2.14 6.46 -3.96
CA CYS A 12 -1.61 5.31 -3.22
C CYS A 12 -2.60 4.80 -2.16
N LEU A 13 -3.18 5.70 -1.35
CA LEU A 13 -4.18 5.32 -0.34
C LEU A 13 -5.44 4.72 -0.97
N THR A 14 -5.88 5.27 -2.11
CA THR A 14 -7.02 4.76 -2.87
C THR A 14 -6.73 3.37 -3.41
N ALA A 15 -5.55 3.15 -3.99
CA ALA A 15 -5.12 1.85 -4.51
C ALA A 15 -5.04 0.80 -3.40
N ILE A 16 -4.51 1.13 -2.22
CA ILE A 16 -4.48 0.23 -1.06
C ILE A 16 -5.89 -0.19 -0.65
N LYS A 17 -6.80 0.78 -0.52
CA LYS A 17 -8.20 0.50 -0.18
C LYS A 17 -8.86 -0.37 -1.25
N GLN A 18 -8.62 -0.07 -2.52
CA GLN A 18 -9.16 -0.83 -3.64
C GLN A 18 -8.64 -2.28 -3.65
N GLU A 19 -7.34 -2.49 -3.50
CA GLU A 19 -6.73 -3.84 -3.44
C GLU A 19 -7.35 -4.68 -2.33
N ILE A 20 -7.47 -4.13 -1.12
CA ILE A 20 -8.03 -4.86 0.02
C ILE A 20 -9.51 -5.19 -0.21
N SER A 21 -10.29 -4.20 -0.66
CA SER A 21 -11.73 -4.38 -0.87
C SER A 21 -12.08 -5.30 -2.04
N SER A 22 -11.19 -5.46 -3.02
CA SER A 22 -11.43 -6.28 -4.22
C SER A 22 -11.07 -7.75 -4.04
N ASN A 23 -10.31 -8.09 -2.99
CA ASN A 23 -9.78 -9.44 -2.75
C ASN A 23 -10.36 -10.05 -1.46
N THR A 24 -11.69 -10.10 -1.36
CA THR A 24 -12.40 -10.52 -0.13
C THR A 24 -12.29 -12.01 0.18
N GLU A 25 -11.91 -12.84 -0.80
CA GLU A 25 -11.72 -14.29 -0.62
C GLU A 25 -10.38 -14.64 0.04
N GLU A 26 -9.44 -13.68 0.10
CA GLU A 26 -8.10 -13.87 0.64
C GLU A 26 -7.91 -13.17 1.99
N GLU A 27 -7.21 -13.81 2.92
CA GLU A 27 -6.84 -13.16 4.18
C GLU A 27 -5.58 -12.29 3.97
N LEU A 28 -5.82 -11.08 3.46
CA LEU A 28 -4.77 -10.10 3.24
C LEU A 28 -4.27 -9.48 4.54
N SER A 29 -3.00 -9.06 4.51
CA SER A 29 -2.34 -8.27 5.55
C SER A 29 -1.52 -7.17 4.91
N ILE A 30 -1.47 -6.01 5.57
CA ILE A 30 -0.66 -4.86 5.16
C ILE A 30 0.64 -4.85 5.96
N LYS A 31 1.78 -4.74 5.29
CA LYS A 31 3.07 -4.44 5.93
C LYS A 31 3.45 -3.01 5.64
N ILE A 32 3.68 -2.25 6.70
CA ILE A 32 3.91 -0.80 6.67
C ILE A 32 5.36 -0.53 7.02
N ASN A 33 6.11 0.09 6.10
CA ASN A 33 7.46 0.54 6.41
C ASN A 33 7.41 1.69 7.42
N GLY A 34 8.13 1.55 8.53
CA GLY A 34 8.03 2.44 9.66
C GLY A 34 8.59 3.85 9.45
N GLN A 35 9.29 4.08 8.33
CA GLN A 35 9.81 5.39 7.94
C GLN A 35 8.76 6.28 7.24
N LEU A 36 7.55 5.78 6.97
CA LEU A 36 6.45 6.63 6.51
C LEU A 36 6.07 7.67 7.57
N SER A 37 5.58 8.81 7.13
CA SER A 37 5.08 9.84 8.05
C SER A 37 3.88 9.33 8.85
N SER A 38 3.74 9.82 10.10
CA SER A 38 2.68 9.36 11.00
C SER A 38 1.28 9.58 10.44
N ASP A 39 1.05 10.68 9.71
CA ASP A 39 -0.23 10.97 9.08
C ASP A 39 -0.61 9.93 7.99
N ILE A 40 0.38 9.41 7.25
CA ILE A 40 0.16 8.34 6.27
C ILE A 40 -0.15 7.03 7.01
N ILE A 41 0.64 6.70 8.02
CA ILE A 41 0.47 5.49 8.81
C ILE A 41 -0.93 5.45 9.44
N ASP A 42 -1.37 6.55 10.04
CA ASP A 42 -2.70 6.66 10.67
C ASP A 42 -3.82 6.39 9.66
N LYS A 43 -3.73 6.96 8.44
CA LYS A 43 -4.69 6.72 7.35
C LYS A 43 -4.71 5.27 6.91
N ILE A 44 -3.55 4.61 6.83
CA ILE A 44 -3.45 3.20 6.43
C ILE A 44 -4.04 2.31 7.52
N ILE A 45 -3.75 2.58 8.80
CA ILE A 45 -4.36 1.87 9.93
C ILE A 45 -5.88 2.03 9.92
N GLN A 46 -6.37 3.22 9.59
CA GLN A 46 -7.80 3.44 9.42
C GLN A 46 -8.39 2.58 8.29
N ILE A 47 -7.75 2.53 7.12
CA ILE A 47 -8.16 1.64 6.01
C ILE A 47 -8.17 0.18 6.47
N SER A 48 -7.14 -0.28 7.19
CA SER A 48 -7.09 -1.65 7.74
C SER A 48 -8.27 -1.94 8.66
N LYS A 49 -8.61 -1.01 9.57
CA LYS A 49 -9.74 -1.15 10.49
C LYS A 49 -11.08 -1.21 9.74
N GLU A 50 -11.29 -0.31 8.78
CA GLU A 50 -12.51 -0.25 7.96
C GLU A 50 -12.75 -1.56 7.18
N ASN A 51 -11.68 -2.25 6.80
CA ASN A 51 -11.74 -3.48 5.99
C ASN A 51 -11.42 -4.75 6.78
N ASN A 52 -11.37 -4.69 8.12
CA ASN A 52 -11.01 -5.81 9.00
C ASN A 52 -9.73 -6.56 8.55
N THR A 53 -8.73 -5.81 8.09
CA THR A 53 -7.46 -6.32 7.55
C THR A 53 -6.37 -6.18 8.60
N LYS A 54 -5.53 -7.21 8.77
CA LYS A 54 -4.37 -7.14 9.68
C LYS A 54 -3.32 -6.18 9.13
N PHE A 55 -2.57 -5.56 10.01
CA PHE A 55 -1.42 -4.76 9.63
C PHE A 55 -0.21 -5.03 10.53
N GLU A 56 0.97 -4.85 9.98
CA GLU A 56 2.27 -4.96 10.65
C GLU A 56 3.06 -3.67 10.41
N TYR A 57 3.56 -3.06 11.49
CA TYR A 57 4.42 -1.88 11.43
C TYR A 57 5.88 -2.30 11.57
N LEU A 58 6.67 -2.06 10.53
CA LEU A 58 8.07 -2.50 10.42
C LEU A 58 9.01 -1.34 10.77
N ALA A 59 9.39 -1.27 12.04
CA ALA A 59 10.24 -0.18 12.58
C ALA A 59 11.74 -0.44 12.46
N ASP A 60 12.16 -1.60 11.98
CA ASP A 60 13.58 -1.98 11.94
C ASP A 60 14.34 -1.07 10.98
N ALA A 61 15.39 -0.42 11.47
CA ALA A 61 16.24 0.48 10.69
C ALA A 61 17.05 -0.26 9.61
N SER A 62 17.08 -1.60 9.62
CA SER A 62 17.69 -2.39 8.54
C SER A 62 16.90 -2.38 7.24
N PHE A 63 15.63 -1.96 7.25
CA PHE A 63 14.83 -1.87 6.02
C PHE A 63 15.28 -0.68 5.16
N SER A 64 15.44 -0.92 3.86
CA SER A 64 15.69 0.15 2.89
C SER A 64 14.54 1.16 2.92
N HIS A 65 14.89 2.43 2.83
CA HIS A 65 13.98 3.57 2.86
C HIS A 65 14.37 4.63 1.82
N ASN A 66 15.11 4.22 0.78
CA ASN A 66 15.28 5.06 -0.40
C ASN A 66 13.96 5.19 -1.17
N ASP A 67 13.91 6.14 -2.11
CA ASP A 67 12.71 6.45 -2.90
C ASP A 67 12.08 5.21 -3.56
N ASP A 68 12.91 4.29 -4.06
CA ASP A 68 12.48 3.08 -4.74
C ASP A 68 12.12 1.93 -3.79
N ALA A 69 12.33 2.08 -2.48
CA ALA A 69 11.96 1.06 -1.51
C ALA A 69 10.43 0.92 -1.38
N ASN A 70 9.99 -0.28 -1.03
CA ASN A 70 8.60 -0.55 -0.75
C ASN A 70 8.18 0.15 0.55
N ALA A 71 7.33 1.16 0.40
CA ALA A 71 6.69 1.84 1.51
C ALA A 71 5.60 0.96 2.15
N ILE A 72 4.83 0.25 1.33
CA ILE A 72 3.74 -0.64 1.73
C ILE A 72 3.85 -1.94 0.92
N VAL A 73 3.56 -3.06 1.56
CA VAL A 73 3.36 -4.35 0.89
C VAL A 73 2.02 -4.93 1.35
N ILE A 74 1.19 -5.37 0.41
CA ILE A 74 -0.04 -6.12 0.70
C ILE A 74 0.22 -7.56 0.31
N CYS A 75 0.01 -8.49 1.23
CA CYS A 75 0.28 -9.91 1.02
C CYS A 75 -0.81 -10.78 1.64
N SER A 76 -1.05 -11.97 1.06
CA SER A 76 -1.83 -12.99 1.74
C SER A 76 -1.04 -13.57 2.91
N SER A 77 -1.75 -13.79 4.02
CA SER A 77 -1.19 -14.43 5.21
C SER A 77 -1.18 -15.96 5.14
N LYS A 78 -1.81 -16.54 4.10
CA LYS A 78 -2.15 -17.97 4.04
C LYS A 78 -1.70 -18.66 2.76
N SER A 79 -1.64 -17.93 1.66
CA SER A 79 -1.54 -18.51 0.32
C SER A 79 -0.51 -17.77 -0.53
N ALA A 80 0.11 -18.49 -1.47
CA ALA A 80 0.87 -17.86 -2.53
C ALA A 80 -0.11 -17.44 -3.64
N LEU A 81 -0.24 -16.13 -3.87
CA LEU A 81 -1.27 -15.58 -4.77
C LEU A 81 -0.91 -15.66 -6.27
N HIS A 82 0.35 -15.97 -6.61
CA HIS A 82 0.86 -16.05 -8.00
C HIS A 82 0.44 -14.85 -8.89
N ILE A 83 0.57 -13.63 -8.34
CA ILE A 83 0.23 -12.39 -9.04
C ILE A 83 1.43 -11.94 -9.87
N GLU A 84 1.25 -11.82 -11.18
CA GLU A 84 2.32 -11.40 -12.12
C GLU A 84 2.67 -9.92 -11.99
N ASN A 85 1.66 -9.05 -11.77
CA ASN A 85 1.84 -7.61 -11.63
C ASN A 85 1.46 -7.14 -10.22
N ILE A 86 2.48 -6.89 -9.41
CA ILE A 86 2.36 -6.43 -8.02
C ILE A 86 2.64 -4.93 -7.85
N ASP A 87 3.03 -4.26 -8.92
CA ASP A 87 3.32 -2.83 -8.89
C ASP A 87 2.01 -2.02 -8.95
N VAL A 88 1.84 -1.15 -7.95
CA VAL A 88 0.66 -0.29 -7.79
C VAL A 88 0.56 0.71 -8.93
N GLU A 89 1.67 1.33 -9.36
CA GLU A 89 1.65 2.31 -10.45
C GLU A 89 1.20 1.64 -11.75
N SER A 90 1.74 0.46 -12.03
CA SER A 90 1.38 -0.33 -13.21
C SER A 90 -0.07 -0.84 -13.16
N LYS A 91 -0.56 -1.30 -12.00
CA LYS A 91 -1.91 -1.90 -11.85
C LYS A 91 -3.03 -0.85 -11.73
N TYR A 92 -2.73 0.30 -11.13
CA TYR A 92 -3.69 1.36 -10.85
C TYR A 92 -3.31 2.68 -11.54
N HIS A 93 -2.70 2.61 -12.73
CA HIS A 93 -2.20 3.78 -13.45
C HIS A 93 -3.26 4.88 -13.62
N GLU A 94 -4.53 4.55 -13.85
CA GLU A 94 -5.60 5.56 -14.00
C GLU A 94 -5.77 6.46 -12.76
N LEU A 95 -5.46 5.93 -11.56
CA LEU A 95 -5.47 6.71 -10.31
C LEU A 95 -4.26 7.65 -10.22
N SER A 96 -3.12 7.29 -10.83
CA SER A 96 -1.92 8.13 -10.82
C SER A 96 -1.99 9.28 -11.85
N THR A 97 -2.68 9.10 -12.98
CA THR A 97 -2.77 10.10 -14.06
C THR A 97 -3.87 11.15 -13.87
N SER A 98 -4.88 10.88 -13.02
CA SER A 98 -6.08 11.73 -12.90
C SER A 98 -5.88 13.11 -12.24
N ILE A 99 -4.64 13.51 -11.91
CA ILE A 99 -4.34 14.83 -11.32
C ILE A 99 -3.83 15.85 -12.37
N PHE A 100 -3.45 15.43 -13.57
CA PHE A 100 -2.93 16.33 -14.62
C PHE A 100 -3.99 16.88 -15.59
N SER A 101 -5.28 16.67 -15.32
CA SER A 101 -6.39 17.14 -16.16
C SER A 101 -7.32 18.11 -15.41
N ILE A 102 -6.79 19.25 -14.95
CA ILE A 102 -7.58 20.47 -14.66
C ILE A 102 -6.82 21.69 -15.17
#